data_AF-A0A954RBJ7-F1
#
_entry.id   AF-A0A954RBJ7-F1
#
_cell.length_a   1.000
_cell.length_b   1.000
_cell.length_c   1.000
_cell.angle_alpha   90.00
_cell.angle_beta   90.00
_cell.angle_gamma   90.00
#
_symmetry.space_group_name_H-M   'P 1'
#
loop_
_entity.id
_entity.type
_entity.pdbx_description
1 polymer ?
#
loop_
_entity_poly.entity_id
_entity_poly.type
_entity_poly.pdbx_seq_one_letter_code
_entity_poly.pdbx_strand_id
1 'polypeptide(L)'
;MNARTPCDIASQQGWFNTPTCGRHTLRFIAVVATLLAVTPVVVAAEKSGKRDAPKASDLQAFAFKVLDGTPGFDRDGVISRGQATHVMSQLKAKGWKIDNAKEVLERTLPDNDFLIRQLSDEAGKVFLKKIGDVEGSLDRLDRLARMPQGENNVNDLIRKVPNGYEWITSMSNTAHGRRMAERLEAAQGGQDFNEPTGRIYTVKALSSALEGHVTRNEARN
;
A
#
# COMPACT_ATOMS: atom_id res chain seq x y z
N MET A 1 -46.98 37.52 7.98
CA MET A 1 -46.88 37.48 9.45
C MET A 1 -45.70 36.56 9.78
N ASN A 2 -44.47 37.10 9.79
CA ASN A 2 -43.69 37.62 10.94
C ASN A 2 -43.19 36.48 11.86
N ALA A 3 -41.92 36.31 12.24
CA ALA A 3 -40.65 37.06 12.14
C ALA A 3 -39.47 36.05 12.35
N ARG A 4 -38.33 36.08 11.63
CA ARG A 4 -37.02 36.76 11.86
C ARG A 4 -36.41 36.75 13.29
N THR A 5 -35.34 35.93 13.47
CA THR A 5 -33.98 36.14 14.11
C THR A 5 -33.87 36.71 15.55
N PRO A 6 -32.69 36.86 16.25
CA PRO A 6 -31.25 36.52 16.02
C PRO A 6 -30.44 36.02 17.29
N CYS A 7 -29.12 35.79 17.10
CA CYS A 7 -27.92 36.04 17.95
C CYS A 7 -27.88 35.95 19.50
N ASP A 8 -26.82 35.31 20.02
CA ASP A 8 -25.88 35.80 21.07
C ASP A 8 -24.66 34.83 21.08
N ILE A 9 -23.38 35.17 20.85
CA ILE A 9 -22.42 36.17 21.38
C ILE A 9 -22.00 35.93 22.86
N ALA A 10 -20.80 35.36 23.04
CA ALA A 10 -19.78 35.68 24.07
C ALA A 10 -18.58 34.72 23.87
N SER A 11 -17.46 35.11 23.25
CA SER A 11 -16.35 35.91 23.81
C SER A 11 -15.79 35.40 25.14
N GLN A 12 -14.63 34.73 25.12
CA GLN A 12 -13.53 35.09 26.01
C GLN A 12 -12.18 34.88 25.33
N GLN A 13 -11.49 36.00 25.18
CA GLN A 13 -10.07 36.14 24.88
C GLN A 13 -9.26 35.98 26.18
N GLY A 14 -8.04 35.47 26.07
CA GLY A 14 -7.01 35.52 27.12
C GLY A 14 -5.79 34.73 26.63
N TRP A 15 -4.90 35.31 25.82
CA TRP A 15 -3.75 36.12 26.27
C TRP A 15 -3.00 35.48 27.43
N PHE A 16 -1.89 34.78 27.15
CA PHE A 16 -0.61 35.01 27.84
C PHE A 16 0.54 34.47 26.97
N ASN A 17 1.22 35.40 26.31
CA ASN A 17 2.65 35.29 26.01
C ASN A 17 3.41 35.06 27.31
N THR A 18 4.38 34.15 27.32
CA THR A 18 5.46 34.16 28.31
C THR A 18 6.80 34.48 27.63
N PRO A 19 7.70 35.20 28.34
CA PRO A 19 8.84 35.86 27.75
C PRO A 19 10.11 35.00 27.77
N THR A 20 10.98 35.29 26.81
CA THR A 20 12.42 35.02 26.83
C THR A 20 13.09 35.65 28.07
N CYS A 21 13.87 34.89 28.85
CA CYS A 21 15.16 35.34 29.43
C CYS A 21 15.79 34.25 30.29
N GLY A 22 16.99 33.80 29.93
CA GLY A 22 17.77 32.81 30.68
C GLY A 22 19.25 32.93 30.34
N ARG A 23 19.90 33.84 31.05
CA ARG A 23 21.24 34.39 30.86
C ARG A 23 22.30 33.44 31.46
N HIS A 24 23.38 33.22 30.70
CA HIS A 24 24.77 32.88 31.07
C HIS A 24 25.11 32.17 32.40
N THR A 25 25.81 31.04 32.29
CA THR A 25 26.94 30.62 33.15
C THR A 25 27.97 29.87 32.27
N LEU A 26 29.03 30.57 31.85
CA LEU A 26 30.41 30.47 32.36
C LEU A 26 30.95 29.03 32.57
N ARG A 27 31.76 28.62 31.59
CA ARG A 27 33.12 28.06 31.71
C ARG A 27 33.44 27.23 32.98
N PHE A 28 33.64 25.93 32.79
CA PHE A 28 34.85 25.25 33.26
C PHE A 28 35.30 24.26 32.18
N ILE A 29 36.41 24.63 31.54
CA ILE A 29 37.19 23.76 30.67
C ILE A 29 38.01 22.86 31.59
N ALA A 30 37.67 21.58 31.65
CA ALA A 30 38.55 20.54 32.17
C ALA A 30 39.14 19.79 30.97
N VAL A 31 40.36 20.18 30.57
CA VAL A 31 41.17 19.42 29.63
C VAL A 31 41.66 18.16 30.35
N VAL A 32 40.90 17.08 30.25
CA VAL A 32 41.40 15.73 30.56
C VAL A 32 41.91 15.14 29.26
N ALA A 33 43.22 15.23 29.07
CA ALA A 33 43.95 14.60 27.98
C ALA A 33 43.98 13.08 28.22
N THR A 34 42.88 12.39 27.91
CA THR A 34 42.85 10.93 27.92
C THR A 34 43.52 10.43 26.65
N LEU A 35 44.71 9.83 26.83
CA LEU A 35 45.46 9.11 25.81
C LEU A 35 44.62 7.91 25.32
N LEU A 36 43.74 8.13 24.35
CA LEU A 36 43.00 7.07 23.67
C LEU A 36 43.98 6.32 22.78
N ALA A 37 44.36 5.12 23.21
CA ALA A 37 45.01 4.14 22.35
C ALA A 37 44.10 3.89 21.15
N VAL A 38 44.47 4.45 20.00
CA VAL A 38 43.79 4.26 18.72
C VAL A 38 44.07 2.83 18.29
N THR A 39 43.24 1.89 18.74
CA THR A 39 43.22 0.56 18.13
C THR A 39 42.61 0.73 16.75
N PRO A 40 43.30 0.35 15.66
CA PRO A 40 42.70 0.35 14.35
C PRO A 40 41.55 -0.65 14.39
N VAL A 41 40.32 -0.14 14.35
CA VAL A 41 39.15 -0.96 14.02
C VAL A 41 39.42 -1.45 12.61
N VAL A 42 39.86 -2.70 12.50
CA VAL A 42 39.92 -3.40 11.23
C VAL A 42 38.46 -3.60 10.82
N VAL A 43 37.92 -2.62 10.10
CA VAL A 43 36.68 -2.81 9.35
C VAL A 43 37.03 -3.86 8.31
N ALA A 44 36.69 -5.11 8.62
CA ALA A 44 36.74 -6.19 7.65
C ALA A 44 35.82 -5.77 6.50
N ALA A 45 36.42 -5.25 5.43
CA ALA A 45 35.74 -5.02 4.18
C ALA A 45 35.28 -6.38 3.67
N GLU A 46 34.06 -6.77 4.03
CA GLU A 46 33.36 -7.85 3.34
C GLU A 46 33.45 -7.53 1.86
N LYS A 47 34.16 -8.39 1.10
CA LYS A 47 34.21 -8.32 -0.35
C LYS A 47 32.77 -8.15 -0.84
N SER A 48 32.46 -6.97 -1.36
CA SER A 48 31.20 -6.68 -2.05
C SER A 48 31.22 -7.43 -3.37
N GLY A 49 31.14 -8.76 -3.31
CA GLY A 49 30.74 -9.55 -4.45
C GLY A 49 29.42 -8.95 -4.93
N LYS A 50 29.36 -8.58 -6.23
CA LYS A 50 28.14 -8.18 -6.92
C LYS A 50 27.06 -9.18 -6.51
N ARG A 51 26.21 -8.81 -5.55
CA ARG A 51 25.05 -9.63 -5.21
C ARG A 51 24.07 -9.38 -6.34
N ASP A 52 23.68 -10.45 -6.99
CA ASP A 52 22.69 -10.40 -8.05
C ASP A 52 21.44 -9.67 -7.56
N ALA A 53 20.77 -8.97 -8.49
CA ALA A 53 19.50 -8.31 -8.19
C ALA A 53 18.51 -9.35 -7.60
N PRO A 54 17.75 -8.97 -6.56
CA PRO A 54 16.82 -9.90 -5.92
C PRO A 54 15.73 -10.30 -6.91
N LYS A 55 15.41 -11.60 -6.95
CA LYS A 55 14.32 -12.11 -7.79
C LYS A 55 12.96 -11.76 -7.17
N ALA A 56 11.89 -11.82 -7.96
CA ALA A 56 10.53 -11.58 -7.48
C ALA A 56 10.18 -12.47 -6.26
N SER A 57 10.62 -13.73 -6.23
CA SER A 57 10.41 -14.63 -5.09
C SER A 57 11.07 -14.16 -3.80
N ASP A 58 12.28 -13.60 -3.89
CA ASP A 58 13.02 -13.07 -2.73
C ASP A 58 12.35 -11.81 -2.19
N LEU A 59 11.92 -10.93 -3.11
CA LEU A 59 11.15 -9.73 -2.79
C LEU A 59 9.80 -10.07 -2.16
N GLN A 60 9.14 -11.13 -2.62
CA GLN A 60 7.86 -11.59 -2.07
C GLN A 60 8.04 -12.16 -0.66
N ALA A 61 9.02 -13.03 -0.45
CA ALA A 61 9.34 -13.56 0.87
C ALA A 61 9.71 -12.43 1.85
N PHE A 62 10.47 -11.43 1.37
CA PHE A 62 10.79 -10.24 2.15
C PHE A 62 9.54 -9.43 2.50
N ALA A 63 8.67 -9.14 1.53
CA ALA A 63 7.44 -8.40 1.74
C ALA A 63 6.52 -9.11 2.76
N PHE A 64 6.36 -10.43 2.63
CA PHE A 64 5.62 -11.23 3.61
C PHE A 64 6.21 -11.12 5.01
N LYS A 65 7.55 -11.22 5.14
CA LYS A 65 8.21 -11.06 6.44
C LYS A 65 7.99 -9.67 7.05
N VAL A 66 8.00 -8.62 6.22
CA VAL A 66 7.80 -7.24 6.67
C VAL A 66 6.37 -6.99 7.11
N LEU A 67 5.40 -7.55 6.40
CA LEU A 67 3.98 -7.31 6.64
C LEU A 67 3.36 -8.27 7.67
N ASP A 68 4.02 -9.39 7.97
CA ASP A 68 3.59 -10.35 8.99
C ASP A 68 3.32 -9.64 10.33
N GLY A 69 2.12 -9.81 10.88
CA GLY A 69 1.71 -9.17 12.13
C GLY A 69 1.28 -7.69 12.01
N THR A 70 1.31 -7.10 10.82
CA THR A 70 0.74 -5.77 10.59
C THR A 70 -0.80 -5.86 10.63
N PRO A 71 -1.51 -4.96 11.34
CA PRO A 71 -2.97 -4.96 11.37
C PRO A 71 -3.58 -4.91 9.96
N GLY A 72 -4.54 -5.80 9.69
CA GLY A 72 -5.25 -5.85 8.41
C GLY A 72 -4.48 -6.51 7.26
N PHE A 73 -3.26 -7.02 7.49
CA PHE A 73 -2.53 -7.78 6.48
C PHE A 73 -2.95 -9.26 6.46
N ASP A 74 -3.12 -9.80 5.25
CA ASP A 74 -3.30 -11.22 4.96
C ASP A 74 -2.39 -11.59 3.78
N ARG A 75 -1.75 -12.76 3.82
CA ARG A 75 -0.81 -13.22 2.79
C ARG A 75 -1.49 -13.49 1.46
N ASP A 76 -2.72 -13.95 1.51
CA ASP A 76 -3.58 -14.17 0.33
C ASP A 76 -4.47 -12.94 0.05
N GLY A 77 -4.22 -11.86 0.80
CA GLY A 77 -4.97 -10.61 0.81
C GLY A 77 -4.61 -9.63 -0.30
N VAL A 78 -5.41 -8.56 -0.37
CA VAL A 78 -5.03 -7.34 -1.09
C VAL A 78 -4.04 -6.52 -0.26
N ILE A 79 -3.18 -5.78 -0.96
CA ILE A 79 -2.25 -4.84 -0.34
C ILE A 79 -2.66 -3.39 -0.57
N SER A 80 -2.48 -2.57 0.45
CA SER A 80 -2.69 -1.13 0.36
C SER A 80 -1.41 -0.37 0.02
N ARG A 81 -1.54 0.90 -0.39
CA ARG A 81 -0.39 1.77 -0.69
C ARG A 81 0.49 1.99 0.55
N GLY A 82 -0.09 2.12 1.73
CA GLY A 82 0.63 2.23 2.99
C GLY A 82 1.49 0.98 3.26
N GLN A 83 0.94 -0.21 3.05
CA GLN A 83 1.68 -1.47 3.16
C GLN A 83 2.81 -1.57 2.11
N ALA A 84 2.54 -1.25 0.85
CA ALA A 84 3.56 -1.22 -0.20
C ALA A 84 4.68 -0.22 0.12
N THR A 85 4.34 0.97 0.63
CA THR A 85 5.29 1.99 1.09
C THR A 85 6.14 1.47 2.23
N HIS A 86 5.54 0.75 3.19
CA HIS A 86 6.27 0.15 4.30
C HIS A 86 7.31 -0.86 3.80
N VAL A 87 6.92 -1.78 2.90
CA VAL A 87 7.84 -2.74 2.27
C VAL A 87 9.01 -2.04 1.57
N MET A 88 8.72 -1.03 0.73
CA MET A 88 9.76 -0.29 0.02
C MET A 88 10.69 0.49 0.95
N SER A 89 10.18 1.03 2.06
CA SER A 89 11.02 1.70 3.05
C SER A 89 11.96 0.74 3.77
N GLN A 90 11.50 -0.48 4.08
CA GLN A 90 12.33 -1.54 4.67
C GLN A 90 13.40 -2.05 3.68
N LEU A 91 13.09 -2.14 2.39
CA LEU A 91 14.08 -2.40 1.34
C LEU A 91 15.16 -1.31 1.31
N LYS A 92 14.76 -0.03 1.33
CA LYS A 92 15.70 1.10 1.38
C LYS A 92 16.57 1.09 2.63
N ALA A 93 16.00 0.79 3.79
CA ALA A 93 16.74 0.65 5.04
C ALA A 93 17.79 -0.48 5.00
N LYS A 94 17.57 -1.51 4.17
CA LYS A 94 18.55 -2.57 3.89
C LYS A 94 19.58 -2.21 2.82
N GLY A 95 19.63 -0.97 2.37
CA GLY A 95 20.56 -0.49 1.36
C GLY A 95 20.16 -0.85 -0.07
N TRP A 96 18.88 -1.12 -0.33
CA TRP A 96 18.39 -1.29 -1.69
C TRP A 96 17.87 0.04 -2.26
N LYS A 97 18.24 0.34 -3.50
CA LYS A 97 17.67 1.41 -4.32
C LYS A 97 16.51 0.84 -5.13
N ILE A 98 15.44 1.61 -5.27
CA ILE A 98 14.24 1.22 -6.02
C ILE A 98 13.97 2.32 -7.04
N ASP A 99 14.27 2.06 -8.32
CA ASP A 99 14.26 3.10 -9.35
C ASP A 99 12.84 3.51 -9.78
N ASN A 100 11.87 2.59 -9.73
CA ASN A 100 10.48 2.81 -10.15
C ASN A 100 9.50 3.00 -8.98
N ALA A 101 9.99 3.32 -7.77
CA ALA A 101 9.17 3.33 -6.56
C ALA A 101 7.89 4.18 -6.67
N LYS A 102 7.97 5.36 -7.31
CA LYS A 102 6.82 6.26 -7.47
C LYS A 102 5.73 5.63 -8.32
N GLU A 103 6.08 5.10 -9.49
CA GLU A 103 5.14 4.47 -10.43
C GLU A 103 4.44 3.27 -9.78
N VAL A 104 5.20 2.42 -9.08
CA VAL A 104 4.65 1.24 -8.38
C VAL A 104 3.62 1.66 -7.33
N LEU A 105 3.91 2.72 -6.54
CA LEU A 105 2.98 3.20 -5.51
C LEU A 105 1.71 3.85 -6.09
N GLU A 106 1.82 4.53 -7.24
CA GLU A 106 0.66 5.11 -7.95
C GLU A 106 -0.29 4.02 -8.46
N ARG A 107 0.25 2.84 -8.80
CA ARG A 107 -0.52 1.67 -9.24
C ARG A 107 -1.15 0.88 -8.09
N THR A 108 -0.68 1.05 -6.85
CA THR A 108 -1.30 0.45 -5.66
C THR A 108 -2.51 1.27 -5.18
N LEU A 109 -3.57 0.60 -4.71
CA LEU A 109 -4.76 1.26 -4.18
C LEU A 109 -4.48 2.02 -2.87
N PRO A 110 -5.08 3.19 -2.64
CA PRO A 110 -4.94 3.92 -1.37
C PRO A 110 -5.51 3.12 -0.19
N ASP A 111 -5.06 3.43 1.03
CA ASP A 111 -5.47 2.71 2.24
C ASP A 111 -6.98 2.80 2.55
N ASN A 112 -7.62 3.90 2.13
CA ASN A 112 -9.05 4.14 2.29
C ASN A 112 -9.90 3.73 1.07
N ASP A 113 -9.28 3.11 0.06
CA ASP A 113 -9.98 2.65 -1.13
C ASP A 113 -11.16 1.72 -0.77
N PHE A 114 -12.23 1.79 -1.54
CA PHE A 114 -13.40 0.93 -1.35
C PHE A 114 -13.03 -0.55 -1.39
N LEU A 115 -12.24 -1.00 -2.38
CA LEU A 115 -11.88 -2.41 -2.51
C LEU A 115 -10.96 -2.88 -1.38
N ILE A 116 -10.03 -2.04 -0.94
CA ILE A 116 -9.19 -2.36 0.23
C ILE A 116 -10.08 -2.62 1.44
N ARG A 117 -11.01 -1.71 1.74
CA ARG A 117 -11.92 -1.89 2.88
C ARG A 117 -12.82 -3.13 2.75
N GLN A 118 -13.37 -3.38 1.56
CA GLN A 118 -14.27 -4.52 1.37
C GLN A 118 -13.56 -5.87 1.39
N LEU A 119 -12.31 -5.94 0.91
CA LEU A 119 -11.57 -7.20 0.80
C LEU A 119 -10.70 -7.51 2.03
N SER A 120 -10.49 -6.54 2.93
CA SER A 120 -9.71 -6.72 4.16
C SER A 120 -10.49 -7.32 5.34
N ASP A 121 -11.81 -7.40 5.27
CA ASP A 121 -12.61 -8.05 6.33
C ASP A 121 -12.81 -9.55 6.08
N GLU A 122 -13.40 -10.27 7.04
CA GLU A 122 -13.51 -11.73 6.97
C GLU A 122 -14.32 -12.23 5.75
N ALA A 123 -15.41 -11.55 5.39
CA ALA A 123 -16.20 -11.92 4.21
C ALA A 123 -15.42 -11.63 2.92
N GLY A 124 -14.76 -10.48 2.86
CA GLY A 124 -13.87 -10.06 1.80
C GLY A 124 -12.73 -11.04 1.56
N LYS A 125 -12.05 -11.49 2.62
CA LYS A 125 -10.98 -12.49 2.55
C LYS A 125 -11.45 -13.83 2.00
N VAL A 126 -12.61 -14.31 2.45
CA VAL A 126 -13.20 -15.55 1.94
C VAL A 126 -13.54 -15.41 0.46
N PHE A 127 -14.11 -14.28 0.05
CA PHE A 127 -14.40 -13.96 -1.35
C PHE A 127 -13.12 -13.90 -2.18
N LEU A 128 -12.11 -13.19 -1.70
CA LEU A 128 -10.81 -13.02 -2.35
C LEU A 128 -10.11 -14.36 -2.56
N LYS A 129 -10.12 -15.25 -1.57
CA LYS A 129 -9.57 -16.61 -1.70
C LYS A 129 -10.18 -17.41 -2.85
N LYS A 130 -11.43 -17.11 -3.25
CA LYS A 130 -12.10 -17.77 -4.38
C LYS A 130 -11.75 -17.17 -5.73
N ILE A 131 -11.38 -15.89 -5.78
CA ILE A 131 -11.13 -15.18 -7.04
C ILE A 131 -9.66 -14.85 -7.29
N GLY A 132 -8.81 -14.85 -6.27
CA GLY A 132 -7.45 -14.31 -6.31
C GLY A 132 -6.51 -15.02 -7.30
N ASP A 133 -6.78 -16.30 -7.58
CA ASP A 133 -6.03 -17.10 -8.56
C ASP A 133 -6.62 -17.06 -9.98
N VAL A 134 -7.78 -16.40 -10.16
CA VAL A 134 -8.43 -16.28 -11.47
C VAL A 134 -7.92 -15.05 -12.20
N GLU A 135 -7.40 -15.25 -13.40
CA GLU A 135 -6.81 -14.17 -14.21
C GLU A 135 -7.81 -13.03 -14.49
N GLY A 136 -7.37 -11.80 -14.19
CA GLY A 136 -8.15 -10.58 -14.37
C GLY A 136 -9.39 -10.45 -13.48
N SER A 137 -9.57 -11.30 -12.47
CA SER A 137 -10.75 -11.24 -11.58
C SER A 137 -10.77 -9.95 -10.77
N LEU A 138 -9.63 -9.53 -10.23
CA LEU A 138 -9.49 -8.30 -9.44
C LEU A 138 -9.63 -7.05 -10.30
N ASP A 139 -9.12 -7.08 -11.54
CA ASP A 139 -9.33 -6.01 -12.51
C ASP A 139 -10.82 -5.81 -12.80
N ARG A 140 -11.56 -6.90 -13.07
CA ARG A 140 -13.01 -6.85 -13.29
C ARG A 140 -13.77 -6.39 -12.05
N LEU A 141 -13.36 -6.83 -10.86
CA LEU A 141 -13.97 -6.39 -9.60
C LEU A 141 -13.78 -4.88 -9.37
N ASP A 142 -12.58 -4.35 -9.65
CA ASP A 142 -12.27 -2.92 -9.57
C ASP A 142 -13.08 -2.11 -10.60
N ARG A 143 -13.15 -2.58 -11.84
CA ARG A 143 -13.97 -1.94 -12.86
C ARG A 143 -15.44 -1.96 -12.50
N LEU A 144 -15.95 -3.09 -12.02
CA LEU A 144 -17.32 -3.21 -11.53
C LEU A 144 -17.60 -2.21 -10.41
N ALA A 145 -16.69 -2.06 -9.44
CA ALA A 145 -16.84 -1.12 -8.33
C ALA A 145 -17.01 0.34 -8.79
N ARG A 146 -16.43 0.71 -9.94
CA ARG A 146 -16.47 2.07 -10.50
C ARG A 146 -17.68 2.36 -11.40
N MET A 147 -18.43 1.34 -11.79
CA MET A 147 -19.65 1.52 -12.56
C MET A 147 -20.73 2.21 -11.71
N PRO A 148 -21.78 2.78 -12.32
CA PRO A 148 -22.95 3.23 -11.57
C PRO A 148 -23.51 2.09 -10.69
N GLN A 149 -23.71 2.37 -9.40
CA GLN A 149 -24.08 1.37 -8.37
C GLN A 149 -23.04 0.26 -8.14
N GLY A 150 -21.82 0.41 -8.68
CA GLY A 150 -20.75 -0.57 -8.66
C GLY A 150 -20.36 -1.01 -7.25
N GLU A 151 -20.12 -0.06 -6.34
CA GLU A 151 -19.79 -0.36 -4.95
C GLU A 151 -20.89 -1.16 -4.25
N ASN A 152 -22.17 -0.82 -4.48
CA ASN A 152 -23.31 -1.56 -3.93
C ASN A 152 -23.35 -2.99 -4.49
N ASN A 153 -23.14 -3.14 -5.80
CA ASN A 153 -23.10 -4.44 -6.47
C ASN A 153 -21.96 -5.31 -5.92
N VAL A 154 -20.75 -4.76 -5.77
CA VAL A 154 -19.60 -5.48 -5.21
C VAL A 154 -19.86 -5.88 -3.75
N ASN A 155 -20.39 -4.98 -2.93
CA ASN A 155 -20.77 -5.31 -1.56
C ASN A 155 -21.79 -6.45 -1.50
N ASP A 156 -22.79 -6.43 -2.39
CA ASP A 156 -23.83 -7.45 -2.44
C ASP A 156 -23.28 -8.80 -2.93
N LEU A 157 -22.37 -8.80 -3.92
CA LEU A 157 -21.65 -10.01 -4.34
C LEU A 157 -20.83 -10.64 -3.22
N ILE A 158 -20.19 -9.82 -2.39
CA ILE A 158 -19.36 -10.31 -1.28
C ILE A 158 -20.24 -10.85 -0.14
N ARG A 159 -21.38 -10.22 0.15
CA ARG A 159 -22.10 -10.44 1.43
C ARG A 159 -23.49 -11.05 1.33
N LYS A 160 -24.21 -10.78 0.24
CA LYS A 160 -25.64 -11.09 0.12
C LYS A 160 -25.93 -12.18 -0.89
N VAL A 161 -25.22 -12.19 -2.01
CA VAL A 161 -25.43 -13.14 -3.09
C VAL A 161 -24.75 -14.46 -2.74
N PRO A 162 -25.50 -15.58 -2.60
CA PRO A 162 -24.90 -16.89 -2.44
C PRO A 162 -23.97 -17.19 -3.61
N ASN A 163 -22.74 -17.61 -3.31
CA ASN A 163 -21.69 -17.85 -4.31
C ASN A 163 -21.41 -16.65 -5.25
N GLY A 164 -21.52 -15.42 -4.75
CA GLY A 164 -21.28 -14.23 -5.58
C GLY A 164 -19.92 -14.17 -6.28
N TYR A 165 -18.91 -14.90 -5.79
CA TYR A 165 -17.61 -15.03 -6.47
C TYR A 165 -17.74 -15.68 -7.86
N GLU A 166 -18.73 -16.57 -8.08
CA GLU A 166 -18.96 -17.23 -9.37
C GLU A 166 -19.33 -16.23 -10.47
N TRP A 167 -19.94 -15.09 -10.12
CA TRP A 167 -20.20 -14.03 -11.09
C TRP A 167 -18.89 -13.50 -11.69
N ILE A 168 -17.89 -13.25 -10.86
CA ILE A 168 -16.59 -12.74 -11.30
C ILE A 168 -15.80 -13.83 -12.03
N THR A 169 -15.75 -15.05 -11.51
CA THR A 169 -14.94 -16.12 -12.11
C THR A 169 -15.54 -16.67 -13.40
N SER A 170 -16.86 -16.70 -13.53
CA SER A 170 -17.53 -17.17 -14.75
C SER A 170 -17.31 -16.23 -15.93
N MET A 171 -17.16 -14.92 -15.69
CA MET A 171 -16.83 -13.92 -16.72
C MET A 171 -15.48 -14.18 -17.37
N SER A 172 -14.49 -14.66 -16.60
CA SER A 172 -13.19 -15.04 -17.15
C SER A 172 -13.25 -16.36 -17.92
N ASN A 173 -13.98 -17.35 -17.39
CA ASN A 173 -13.73 -18.75 -17.76
C ASN A 173 -14.81 -19.39 -18.63
N THR A 174 -15.98 -18.76 -18.82
CA THR A 174 -17.12 -19.37 -19.53
C THR A 174 -17.59 -18.53 -20.72
N ALA A 175 -18.13 -19.19 -21.75
CA ALA A 175 -18.69 -18.48 -22.91
C ALA A 175 -19.93 -17.64 -22.56
N HIS A 176 -20.71 -18.05 -21.55
CA HIS A 176 -21.84 -17.26 -21.06
C HIS A 176 -21.34 -16.02 -20.32
N GLY A 177 -20.37 -16.18 -19.41
CA GLY A 177 -19.79 -15.08 -18.66
C GLY A 177 -19.08 -14.06 -19.55
N ARG A 178 -18.39 -14.48 -20.62
CA ARG A 178 -17.80 -13.54 -21.59
C ARG A 178 -18.84 -12.62 -22.23
N ARG A 179 -19.99 -13.18 -22.65
CA ARG A 179 -21.11 -12.37 -23.18
C ARG A 179 -21.71 -11.43 -22.15
N MET A 180 -21.72 -11.82 -20.88
CA MET A 180 -22.13 -10.92 -19.79
C MET A 180 -21.13 -9.78 -19.62
N ALA A 181 -19.84 -10.07 -19.67
CA ALA A 181 -18.78 -9.08 -19.58
C ALA A 181 -18.80 -8.10 -20.77
N GLU A 182 -19.08 -8.57 -21.99
CA GLU A 182 -19.32 -7.72 -23.18
C GLU A 182 -20.51 -6.77 -22.98
N ARG A 183 -21.59 -7.24 -22.35
CA ARG A 183 -22.74 -6.36 -22.02
C ARG A 183 -22.38 -5.31 -20.98
N LEU A 184 -21.58 -5.68 -19.98
CA LEU A 184 -21.10 -4.74 -18.98
C LEU A 184 -20.17 -3.70 -19.61
N GLU A 185 -19.32 -4.11 -20.55
CA GLU A 185 -18.46 -3.20 -21.31
C GLU A 185 -19.25 -2.16 -22.12
N ALA A 186 -20.35 -2.59 -22.74
CA ALA A 186 -21.25 -1.70 -23.46
C ALA A 186 -22.15 -0.83 -22.55
N ALA A 187 -22.18 -1.08 -21.25
CA ALA A 187 -23.00 -0.33 -20.31
C ALA A 187 -22.37 1.03 -19.92
N GLN A 188 -23.18 1.92 -19.34
CA GLN A 188 -22.68 3.22 -18.88
C GLN A 188 -21.59 3.04 -17.81
N GLY A 189 -20.42 3.64 -18.04
CA GLY A 189 -19.27 3.53 -17.13
C GLY A 189 -18.55 2.18 -17.18
N GLY A 190 -18.93 1.31 -18.11
CA GLY A 190 -18.31 0.00 -18.32
C GLY A 190 -17.16 0.00 -19.31
N GLN A 191 -16.73 1.16 -19.82
CA GLN A 191 -15.64 1.23 -20.78
C GLN A 191 -14.42 0.48 -20.23
N ASP A 192 -13.81 -0.34 -21.09
CA ASP A 192 -12.65 -1.17 -20.77
C ASP A 192 -12.92 -2.23 -19.69
N PHE A 193 -14.18 -2.63 -19.41
CA PHE A 193 -14.53 -3.63 -18.37
C PHE A 193 -13.69 -4.90 -18.44
N ASN A 194 -13.33 -5.31 -19.66
CA ASN A 194 -12.57 -6.52 -19.94
C ASN A 194 -11.04 -6.34 -19.97
N GLU A 195 -10.57 -5.09 -19.88
CA GLU A 195 -9.14 -4.77 -19.99
C GLU A 195 -8.44 -4.80 -18.62
N PRO A 196 -7.15 -5.14 -18.56
CA PRO A 196 -6.36 -4.97 -17.34
C PRO A 196 -6.41 -3.52 -16.83
N THR A 197 -6.46 -3.32 -15.52
CA THR A 197 -6.40 -1.98 -14.91
C THR A 197 -4.97 -1.46 -14.80
N GLY A 198 -3.99 -2.35 -14.90
CA GLY A 198 -2.58 -2.08 -14.62
C GLY A 198 -2.26 -1.91 -13.13
N ARG A 199 -3.24 -2.07 -12.23
CA ARG A 199 -3.02 -1.90 -10.79
C ARG A 199 -2.26 -3.05 -10.15
N ILE A 200 -1.76 -2.78 -8.95
CA ILE A 200 -1.06 -3.75 -8.11
C ILE A 200 -1.94 -4.03 -6.90
N TYR A 201 -2.56 -5.20 -6.89
CA TYR A 201 -3.51 -5.61 -5.84
C TYR A 201 -2.90 -6.52 -4.76
N THR A 202 -1.90 -7.34 -5.09
CA THR A 202 -1.38 -8.39 -4.18
C THR A 202 0.13 -8.24 -3.96
N VAL A 203 0.65 -8.90 -2.91
CA VAL A 203 2.09 -8.96 -2.66
C VAL A 203 2.84 -9.54 -3.86
N LYS A 204 2.29 -10.59 -4.50
CA LYS A 204 2.87 -11.21 -5.69
C LYS A 204 3.02 -10.19 -6.83
N ALA A 205 1.98 -9.39 -7.09
CA ALA A 205 2.02 -8.34 -8.11
C ALA A 205 3.03 -7.24 -7.75
N LEU A 206 3.12 -6.85 -6.47
CA LEU A 206 4.09 -5.87 -6.00
C LEU A 206 5.53 -6.36 -6.22
N SER A 207 5.84 -7.58 -5.81
CA SER A 207 7.18 -8.15 -5.96
C SER A 207 7.59 -8.31 -7.41
N SER A 208 6.64 -8.68 -8.28
CA SER A 208 6.87 -8.74 -9.73
C SER A 208 7.14 -7.35 -10.32
N ALA A 209 6.41 -6.32 -9.87
CA ALA A 209 6.62 -4.94 -10.35
C ALA A 209 7.94 -4.31 -9.86
N LEU A 210 8.51 -4.83 -8.77
CA LEU A 210 9.80 -4.40 -8.23
C LEU A 210 10.99 -5.15 -8.82
N GLU A 211 10.78 -6.36 -9.36
CA GLU A 211 11.84 -7.15 -9.98
C GLU A 211 12.51 -6.37 -11.13
N GLY A 212 13.84 -6.43 -11.20
CA GLY A 212 14.63 -5.67 -12.18
C GLY A 212 14.80 -4.18 -11.87
N HIS A 213 14.02 -3.61 -10.94
CA HIS A 213 14.11 -2.20 -10.52
C HIS A 213 14.71 -2.00 -9.12
N VAL A 214 15.02 -3.10 -8.43
CA VAL A 214 15.70 -3.10 -7.13
C VAL A 214 17.18 -3.39 -7.33
N THR A 215 18.02 -2.40 -7.05
CA THR A 215 19.48 -2.49 -7.16
C THR A 215 20.14 -2.21 -5.81
N ARG A 216 21.34 -2.72 -5.58
CA ARG A 216 22.07 -2.41 -4.34
C ARG A 216 22.57 -0.98 -4.39
N ASN A 217 22.35 -0.22 -3.32
CA ASN A 217 22.96 1.09 -3.16
C ASN A 217 24.45 0.89 -2.85
N GLU A 218 25.32 1.09 -3.84
CA GLU A 218 26.78 0.98 -3.69
C GLU A 218 27.38 2.14 -2.87
N ALA A 219 26.56 3.15 -2.51
CA ALA A 219 26.99 4.29 -1.70
C ALA A 219 26.81 4.05 -0.20
N ARG A 220 27.71 3.25 0.39
CA ARG A 220 28.10 3.34 1.81
C ARG A 220 29.58 2.94 1.92
N ASN A 221 30.46 3.86 1.56
CA ASN A 221 31.80 3.98 2.12
C ASN A 221 31.82 5.24 2.99
#